data_AF-A0A429RYY3-F1
#
_entry.id   AF-A0A429RYY3-F1
#
_cell.length_a   1.000
_cell.length_b   1.000
_cell.length_c   1.000
_cell.angle_alpha   90.00
_cell.angle_beta   90.00
_cell.angle_gamma   90.00
#
_symmetry.space_group_name_H-M   'P 1'
#
loop_
_entity.id
_entity.type
_entity.pdbx_description
1 polymer ?
#
loop_
_entity_poly.entity_id
_entity_poly.type
_entity_poly.pdbx_seq_one_letter_code
_entity_poly.pdbx_strand_id
1 'polypeptide(L)'
;MFDFGVAGYQPTWLNRRDDVMRVHGPRLRGLSGRRLARVWVVWDLRDGEWFCDCPILFDFEGEQVEINQHKFDDLSLTRNTIDPATPVRWPGFDLRWQAAPFPGVRAQLGLPLREAEPTEWTGRDLACGNVDVSFVFDTSRTTVFNALDENGLSHAPRGGPGGPHSLR
;
A
#
# COMPACT_ATOMS: atom_id res chain seq x y z
N MET A 1 -14.04 -14.11 5.21
CA MET A 1 -12.88 -13.22 4.98
C MET A 1 -12.77 -13.04 3.48
N PHE A 2 -12.79 -11.81 2.99
CA PHE A 2 -12.75 -11.52 1.56
C PHE A 2 -11.28 -11.42 1.13
N ASP A 3 -10.89 -12.20 0.12
CA ASP A 3 -9.51 -12.36 -0.35
C ASP A 3 -9.23 -11.61 -1.66
N PHE A 4 -10.22 -10.89 -2.20
CA PHE A 4 -10.12 -10.10 -3.43
C PHE A 4 -9.71 -10.95 -4.65
N GLY A 5 -9.97 -12.28 -4.61
CA GLY A 5 -9.52 -13.20 -5.65
C GLY A 5 -8.00 -13.41 -5.68
N VAL A 6 -7.29 -13.01 -4.63
CA VAL A 6 -5.83 -13.14 -4.50
C VAL A 6 -5.49 -14.41 -3.72
N ALA A 7 -4.88 -15.38 -4.39
CA ALA A 7 -4.51 -16.64 -3.78
C ALA A 7 -3.53 -16.44 -2.61
N GLY A 8 -3.82 -17.11 -1.48
CA GLY A 8 -2.98 -17.06 -0.28
C GLY A 8 -3.14 -15.80 0.56
N TYR A 9 -3.87 -14.78 0.09
CA TYR A 9 -4.04 -13.54 0.81
C TYR A 9 -4.91 -13.73 2.06
N GLN A 10 -4.34 -13.39 3.22
CA GLN A 10 -5.01 -13.50 4.51
C GLN A 10 -5.03 -12.15 5.25
N PRO A 11 -5.86 -11.18 4.82
CA PRO A 11 -5.95 -9.88 5.49
C PRO A 11 -6.33 -9.94 6.96
N THR A 12 -5.65 -9.13 7.78
CA THR A 12 -6.10 -8.82 9.14
C THR A 12 -6.37 -7.33 9.22
N TRP A 13 -7.62 -6.97 9.53
CA TRP A 13 -8.08 -5.58 9.49
C TRP A 13 -7.89 -4.89 10.83
N LEU A 14 -7.24 -3.74 10.80
CA LEU A 14 -7.06 -2.82 11.92
C LEU A 14 -7.46 -1.41 11.46
N ASN A 15 -7.99 -0.59 12.37
CA ASN A 15 -8.47 0.76 12.03
C ASN A 15 -7.95 1.87 12.96
N ARG A 16 -7.00 1.55 13.83
CA ARG A 16 -6.36 2.52 14.73
C ARG A 16 -4.85 2.49 14.57
N ARG A 17 -4.24 3.68 14.48
CA ARG A 17 -2.79 3.82 14.33
C ARG A 17 -2.03 3.08 15.43
N ASP A 18 -2.49 3.18 16.68
CA ASP A 18 -1.84 2.53 17.82
C ASP A 18 -1.88 1.00 17.71
N ASP A 19 -2.99 0.43 17.22
CA ASP A 19 -3.08 -1.01 16.98
C ASP A 19 -2.16 -1.45 15.85
N VAL A 20 -2.13 -0.70 14.75
CA VAL A 20 -1.23 -0.96 13.62
C VAL A 20 0.23 -0.88 14.07
N MET A 21 0.58 0.13 14.87
CA MET A 21 1.92 0.28 15.44
C MET A 21 2.28 -0.84 16.40
N ARG A 22 1.35 -1.28 17.24
CA ARG A 22 1.55 -2.38 18.19
C ARG A 22 1.77 -3.70 17.46
N VAL A 23 1.00 -3.98 16.41
CA VAL A 23 1.05 -5.27 15.68
C VAL A 23 2.19 -5.28 14.64
N HIS A 24 2.37 -4.21 13.87
CA HIS A 24 3.26 -4.17 12.71
C HIS A 24 4.49 -3.27 12.88
N GLY A 25 4.52 -2.41 13.89
CA GLY A 25 5.59 -1.41 14.08
C GLY A 25 7.02 -1.98 14.14
N PRO A 26 7.32 -3.03 14.93
CA PRO A 26 8.66 -3.63 14.94
C PRO A 26 9.10 -4.11 13.56
N ARG A 27 8.17 -4.65 12.77
CA ARG A 27 8.45 -5.14 11.42
C ARG A 27 8.68 -4.01 10.44
N LEU A 28 7.83 -2.98 10.45
CA LEU A 28 8.00 -1.80 9.58
C LEU A 28 9.35 -1.10 9.84
N ARG A 29 9.75 -0.96 11.11
CA ARG A 29 11.08 -0.44 11.47
C ARG A 29 12.23 -1.32 10.96
N GLY A 30 12.02 -2.64 10.89
CA GLY A 30 13.01 -3.58 10.35
C GLY A 30 13.26 -3.47 8.85
N LEU A 31 12.48 -2.66 8.13
CA LEU A 31 12.67 -2.40 6.70
C LEU A 31 13.70 -1.29 6.44
N SER A 32 13.99 -0.45 7.44
CA SER A 32 14.97 0.64 7.30
C SER A 32 16.34 0.11 6.84
N GLY A 33 16.90 0.75 5.84
CA GLY A 33 18.17 0.39 5.19
C GLY A 33 18.01 -0.57 4.02
N ARG A 34 16.91 -1.33 3.92
CA ARG A 34 16.66 -2.24 2.79
C ARG A 34 16.27 -1.47 1.54
N ARG A 35 16.63 -1.99 0.37
CA ARG A 35 16.27 -1.36 -0.91
C ARG A 35 14.89 -1.77 -1.36
N LEU A 36 14.12 -0.83 -1.92
CA LEU A 36 12.88 -1.17 -2.62
C LEU A 36 13.22 -1.94 -3.89
N ALA A 37 13.02 -3.25 -3.90
CA ALA A 37 13.37 -4.11 -5.02
C ALA A 37 12.28 -4.13 -6.09
N ARG A 38 11.02 -4.26 -5.67
CA ARG A 38 9.87 -4.39 -6.58
C ARG A 38 8.62 -3.79 -5.96
N VAL A 39 7.70 -3.36 -6.82
CA VAL A 39 6.34 -2.97 -6.44
C VAL A 39 5.37 -3.59 -7.42
N TRP A 40 4.25 -4.09 -6.94
CA TRP A 40 3.16 -4.58 -7.79
C TRP A 40 1.82 -4.02 -7.37
N VAL A 41 0.98 -3.80 -8.37
CA VAL A 41 -0.45 -3.55 -8.22
C VAL A 41 -1.22 -4.47 -9.15
N VAL A 42 -2.52 -4.62 -8.92
CA VAL A 42 -3.40 -5.33 -9.84
C VAL A 42 -3.85 -4.37 -10.94
N TRP A 43 -3.83 -4.82 -12.18
CA TRP A 43 -4.19 -4.02 -13.35
C TRP A 43 -5.34 -4.69 -14.09
N ASP A 44 -6.34 -3.90 -14.45
CA ASP A 44 -7.40 -4.36 -15.36
C ASP A 44 -6.92 -4.22 -16.80
N LEU A 45 -6.84 -5.34 -17.50
CA LEU A 45 -6.43 -5.41 -18.89
C LEU A 45 -7.49 -4.94 -19.87
N ARG A 46 -8.77 -5.01 -19.50
CA ARG A 46 -9.89 -4.57 -20.35
C ARG A 46 -9.97 -3.06 -20.39
N ASP A 47 -9.94 -2.45 -19.21
CA ASP A 47 -10.10 -1.00 -19.07
C ASP A 47 -8.76 -0.26 -19.08
N GLY A 48 -7.64 -1.01 -18.98
CA GLY A 48 -6.30 -0.45 -19.11
C GLY A 48 -5.94 0.45 -17.94
N GLU A 49 -6.45 0.15 -16.75
CA GLU A 49 -6.30 0.97 -15.56
C GLU A 49 -5.91 0.18 -14.31
N TRP A 50 -5.54 0.92 -13.27
CA TRP A 50 -5.22 0.34 -11.97
C TRP A 50 -6.50 -0.17 -11.31
N PHE A 51 -6.51 -1.44 -10.92
CA PHE A 51 -7.57 -2.04 -10.14
C PHE A 51 -7.26 -1.87 -8.64
N CYS A 52 -7.74 -0.77 -8.07
CA CYS A 52 -7.40 -0.25 -6.74
C CYS A 52 -8.04 -1.01 -5.55
N ASP A 53 -9.00 -1.92 -5.79
CA ASP A 53 -9.58 -2.78 -4.75
C ASP A 53 -8.60 -3.81 -4.18
N CYS A 54 -7.58 -4.19 -4.97
CA CYS A 54 -6.64 -5.24 -4.58
C CYS A 54 -5.41 -4.70 -3.84
N PRO A 55 -4.75 -5.52 -3.01
CA PRO A 55 -3.57 -5.11 -2.26
C PRO A 55 -2.44 -4.57 -3.14
N ILE A 56 -1.71 -3.58 -2.63
CA ILE A 56 -0.44 -3.10 -3.19
C ILE A 56 0.71 -3.83 -2.51
N LEU A 57 1.68 -4.29 -3.30
CA LEU A 57 2.83 -5.04 -2.83
C LEU A 57 4.10 -4.20 -2.92
N PHE A 58 4.85 -4.06 -1.83
CA PHE A 58 6.19 -3.46 -1.81
C PHE A 58 7.21 -4.49 -1.31
N ASP A 59 8.15 -4.90 -2.17
CA ASP A 59 9.21 -5.85 -1.83
C ASP A 59 10.50 -5.09 -1.48
N PHE A 60 10.94 -5.23 -0.23
CA PHE A 60 12.20 -4.69 0.27
C PHE A 60 13.21 -5.83 0.47
N GLU A 61 13.91 -6.20 -0.60
CA GLU A 61 14.93 -7.26 -0.60
C GLU A 61 14.42 -8.58 0.02
N GLY A 62 13.26 -9.06 -0.44
CA GLY A 62 12.62 -10.30 0.02
C GLY A 62 11.65 -10.11 1.18
N GLU A 63 11.55 -8.91 1.76
CA GLU A 63 10.50 -8.55 2.72
C GLU A 63 9.36 -7.84 2.00
N GLN A 64 8.36 -8.61 1.55
CA GLN A 64 7.15 -8.07 0.93
C GLN A 64 6.19 -7.55 1.99
N VAL A 65 5.86 -6.27 1.89
CA VAL A 65 4.75 -5.63 2.61
C VAL A 65 3.55 -5.60 1.67
N GLU A 66 2.42 -6.08 2.16
CA GLU A 66 1.19 -6.23 1.40
C GLU A 66 0.16 -5.35 2.08
N ILE A 67 -0.30 -4.30 1.40
CA ILE A 67 -1.12 -3.24 1.98
C ILE A 67 -2.47 -3.25 1.30
N ASN A 68 -3.55 -3.26 2.08
CA ASN A 68 -4.88 -3.08 1.53
C ASN A 68 -5.69 -2.14 2.41
N GLN A 69 -6.21 -1.08 1.81
CA GLN A 69 -7.26 -0.25 2.37
C GLN A 69 -8.60 -0.84 1.98
N HIS A 70 -9.57 -0.78 2.89
CA HIS A 70 -10.92 -1.26 2.66
C HIS A 70 -11.89 -0.52 3.59
N LYS A 71 -13.15 -0.49 3.20
CA LYS A 71 -14.21 0.30 3.80
C LYS A 71 -13.75 1.72 4.11
N PHE A 72 -14.30 2.28 5.17
CA PHE A 72 -14.01 3.64 5.55
C PHE A 72 -12.61 3.81 6.18
N ASP A 73 -12.20 2.86 7.03
CA ASP A 73 -11.00 2.97 7.88
C ASP A 73 -10.27 1.63 8.11
N ASP A 74 -10.67 0.54 7.43
CA ASP A 74 -10.00 -0.75 7.58
C ASP A 74 -8.67 -0.76 6.81
N LEU A 75 -7.57 -1.00 7.51
CA LEU A 75 -6.24 -1.24 6.96
C LEU A 75 -5.78 -2.66 7.24
N SER A 76 -5.31 -3.37 6.22
CA SER A 76 -4.63 -4.66 6.33
C SER A 76 -3.16 -4.53 5.95
N LEU A 77 -2.30 -5.12 6.78
CA LEU A 77 -0.86 -5.28 6.52
C LEU A 77 -0.43 -6.73 6.68
N THR A 78 -0.17 -7.41 5.57
CA THR A 78 0.32 -8.81 5.56
C THR A 78 1.75 -8.90 5.03
N ARG A 79 2.26 -10.13 4.84
CA ARG A 79 3.64 -10.38 4.44
C ARG A 79 3.85 -11.67 3.70
N ASN A 80 4.57 -11.59 2.59
CA ASN A 80 5.05 -12.77 1.87
C ASN A 80 3.96 -13.86 1.72
N THR A 81 2.68 -13.46 1.65
CA THR A 81 1.53 -14.34 1.48
C THR A 81 1.04 -14.35 0.04
N ILE A 82 1.23 -13.22 -0.66
CA ILE A 82 0.80 -13.01 -2.03
C ILE A 82 1.98 -13.30 -2.97
N ASP A 83 1.80 -14.21 -3.91
CA ASP A 83 2.73 -14.43 -5.02
C ASP A 83 2.25 -13.66 -6.27
N PRO A 84 2.96 -12.60 -6.71
CA PRO A 84 2.58 -11.84 -7.90
C PRO A 84 2.74 -12.62 -9.22
N ALA A 85 3.34 -13.81 -9.22
CA ALA A 85 3.31 -14.71 -10.37
C ALA A 85 1.97 -15.45 -10.51
N THR A 86 1.19 -15.51 -9.42
CA THR A 86 -0.14 -16.14 -9.43
C THR A 86 -1.20 -15.11 -9.86
N PRO A 87 -2.00 -15.40 -10.90
CA PRO A 87 -3.04 -14.48 -11.37
C PRO A 87 -4.12 -14.19 -10.33
N VAL A 88 -4.67 -12.98 -10.36
CA VAL A 88 -5.86 -12.60 -9.58
C VAL A 88 -7.12 -13.11 -10.26
N ARG A 89 -8.07 -13.62 -9.48
CA ARG A 89 -9.30 -14.27 -9.96
C ARG A 89 -10.53 -13.54 -9.44
N TRP A 90 -10.98 -12.53 -10.17
CA TRP A 90 -12.22 -11.80 -9.84
C TRP A 90 -13.25 -11.94 -10.97
N PRO A 91 -14.47 -12.46 -10.70
CA PRO A 91 -15.49 -12.59 -11.73
C PRO A 91 -15.81 -11.25 -12.42
N GLY A 92 -15.84 -11.27 -13.74
CA GLY A 92 -16.16 -10.08 -14.53
C GLY A 92 -14.96 -9.26 -14.97
N PHE A 93 -13.75 -9.51 -14.43
CA PHE A 93 -12.54 -8.73 -14.73
C PHE A 93 -11.46 -9.58 -15.43
N ASP A 94 -10.50 -8.93 -16.09
CA ASP A 94 -9.27 -9.55 -16.60
C ASP A 94 -8.07 -8.91 -15.91
N LEU A 95 -7.65 -9.52 -14.80
CA LEU A 95 -6.72 -8.92 -13.86
C LEU A 95 -5.34 -9.55 -13.94
N ARG A 96 -4.29 -8.72 -13.89
CA ARG A 96 -2.90 -9.16 -13.75
C ARG A 96 -2.14 -8.36 -12.71
N TRP A 97 -1.13 -8.95 -12.13
CA TRP A 97 -0.11 -8.18 -11.43
C TRP A 97 0.73 -7.37 -12.42
N GLN A 98 0.87 -6.09 -12.18
CA GLN A 98 1.67 -5.16 -12.96
C GLN A 98 2.75 -4.52 -12.10
N ALA A 99 3.99 -4.63 -12.55
CA ALA A 99 5.14 -4.11 -11.82
C ALA A 99 5.27 -2.59 -11.99
N ALA A 100 5.34 -1.88 -10.86
CA ALA A 100 5.64 -0.45 -10.73
C ALA A 100 5.08 0.46 -11.85
N PRO A 101 3.75 0.47 -12.09
CA PRO A 101 3.18 1.25 -13.20
C PRO A 101 3.28 2.76 -13.01
N PHE A 102 3.43 3.24 -11.76
CA PHE A 102 3.45 4.67 -11.46
C PHE A 102 4.87 5.25 -11.52
N PRO A 103 5.11 6.34 -12.28
CA PRO A 103 6.44 6.92 -12.44
C PRO A 103 7.15 7.29 -11.13
N GLY A 104 6.43 7.88 -10.17
CA GLY A 104 7.00 8.27 -8.87
C GLY A 104 7.50 7.09 -8.05
N VAL A 105 6.76 5.99 -8.05
CA VAL A 105 7.15 4.74 -7.38
C VAL A 105 8.30 4.06 -8.11
N ARG A 106 8.24 4.02 -9.45
CA ARG A 106 9.30 3.44 -10.28
C ARG A 106 10.64 4.13 -10.06
N ALA A 107 10.63 5.45 -9.83
CA ALA A 107 11.83 6.22 -9.53
C ALA A 107 12.48 5.86 -8.17
N GLN A 108 11.77 5.14 -7.29
CA GLN A 108 12.27 4.72 -5.98
C GLN A 108 12.88 3.31 -5.99
N LEU A 109 12.72 2.56 -7.07
CA LEU A 109 13.31 1.22 -7.17
C LEU A 109 14.83 1.28 -7.01
N GLY A 110 15.36 0.37 -6.20
CA GLY A 110 16.78 0.30 -5.83
C GLY A 110 17.20 1.29 -4.74
N LEU A 111 16.36 2.25 -4.35
CA LEU A 111 16.70 3.19 -3.28
C LEU A 111 16.54 2.57 -1.90
N PRO A 112 17.44 2.87 -0.94
CA PRO A 112 17.31 2.42 0.43
C PRO A 112 16.14 3.14 1.12
N LEU A 113 15.31 2.38 1.80
CA LEU A 113 14.27 2.90 2.65
C LEU A 113 14.89 3.52 3.90
N ARG A 114 14.47 4.73 4.26
CA ARG A 114 14.85 5.36 5.53
C ARG A 114 13.92 4.93 6.64
N GLU A 115 12.63 4.94 6.36
CA GLU A 115 11.59 4.70 7.35
C GLU A 115 10.33 4.15 6.69
N ALA A 116 9.66 3.22 7.37
CA ALA A 116 8.28 2.85 7.10
C ALA A 116 7.45 3.14 8.34
N GLU A 117 6.37 3.89 8.18
CA GLU A 117 5.53 4.30 9.30
C GLU A 117 4.04 4.29 8.94
N PRO A 118 3.17 3.81 9.84
CA PRO A 118 1.76 4.15 9.86
C PRO A 118 1.59 5.63 10.24
N THR A 119 0.95 6.38 9.36
CA THR A 119 0.62 7.80 9.54
C THR A 119 -0.88 7.94 9.70
N GLU A 120 -1.32 8.81 10.59
CA GLU A 120 -2.76 9.09 10.78
C GLU A 120 -3.11 10.39 10.10
N TRP A 121 -4.20 10.40 9.32
CA TRP A 121 -4.69 11.61 8.70
C TRP A 121 -5.36 12.51 9.75
N THR A 122 -4.87 13.74 9.86
CA THR A 122 -5.36 14.73 10.83
C THR A 122 -6.13 15.89 10.20
N GLY A 123 -6.62 15.72 8.96
CA GLY A 123 -7.47 16.72 8.31
C GLY A 123 -8.83 16.84 9.00
N ARG A 124 -9.61 17.86 8.61
CA ARG A 124 -10.94 18.13 9.19
C ARG A 124 -12.09 17.54 8.36
N ASP A 125 -11.80 16.57 7.52
CA ASP A 125 -12.77 15.88 6.67
C ASP A 125 -13.10 14.48 7.23
N LEU A 126 -13.93 13.72 6.52
CA LEU A 126 -14.40 12.42 7.00
C LEU A 126 -13.25 11.42 7.18
N ALA A 127 -12.13 11.57 6.47
CA ALA A 127 -10.97 10.68 6.59
C ALA A 127 -10.19 10.88 7.90
N CYS A 128 -10.56 11.83 8.77
CA CYS A 128 -9.85 12.10 10.01
C CYS A 128 -9.74 10.84 10.88
N GLY A 129 -8.50 10.45 11.22
CA GLY A 129 -8.20 9.23 11.95
C GLY A 129 -7.86 8.02 11.06
N ASN A 130 -8.03 8.11 9.74
CA ASN A 130 -7.63 7.05 8.82
C ASN A 130 -6.12 6.80 8.91
N VAL A 131 -5.75 5.53 8.86
CA VAL A 131 -4.36 5.09 8.93
C VAL A 131 -3.84 4.83 7.52
N ASP A 132 -2.86 5.62 7.13
CA ASP A 132 -2.08 5.46 5.91
C ASP A 132 -0.76 4.78 6.21
N VAL A 133 -0.11 4.23 5.19
CA VAL A 133 1.24 3.65 5.32
C VAL A 133 2.19 4.38 4.40
N SER A 134 3.21 4.97 5.00
CA SER A 134 4.23 5.75 4.30
C SER A 134 5.57 5.03 4.26
N PHE A 135 6.20 5.04 3.09
CA PHE A 135 7.58 4.64 2.85
C PHE A 135 8.41 5.87 2.51
N VAL A 136 9.39 6.17 3.36
CA VAL A 136 10.23 7.36 3.27
C VAL A 136 11.60 6.99 2.71
N PHE A 137 11.99 7.67 1.64
CA PHE A 137 13.32 7.60 1.03
C PHE A 137 14.05 8.92 1.25
N ASP A 138 15.29 9.03 0.78
CA ASP A 138 16.13 10.22 1.01
C ASP A 138 15.47 11.54 0.57
N THR A 139 14.89 11.55 -0.63
CA THR A 139 14.35 12.75 -1.26
C THR A 139 12.85 12.68 -1.48
N SER A 140 12.23 11.51 -1.30
CA SER A 140 10.82 11.27 -1.61
C SER A 140 10.12 10.43 -0.56
N ARG A 141 8.79 10.44 -0.62
CA ARG A 141 7.88 9.62 0.17
C ARG A 141 6.83 9.05 -0.77
N THR A 142 6.48 7.79 -0.56
CA THR A 142 5.31 7.17 -1.17
C THR A 142 4.37 6.74 -0.06
N THR A 143 3.09 7.08 -0.18
CA THR A 143 2.09 6.80 0.84
C THR A 143 0.90 6.08 0.20
N VAL A 144 0.54 4.93 0.78
CA VAL A 144 -0.72 4.22 0.50
C VAL A 144 -1.76 4.74 1.48
N PHE A 145 -2.89 5.21 0.98
CA PHE A 145 -3.95 5.84 1.77
C PHE A 145 -5.32 5.31 1.36
N ASN A 146 -6.33 5.45 2.22
CA ASN A 146 -7.69 5.06 1.87
C ASN A 146 -8.30 6.11 0.93
N ALA A 147 -8.70 5.69 -0.28
CA ALA A 147 -9.27 6.53 -1.32
C ALA A 147 -10.76 6.20 -1.55
N LEU A 148 -11.55 6.24 -0.48
CA LEU A 148 -12.99 5.87 -0.48
C LEU A 148 -13.23 4.36 -0.67
N ASP A 149 -12.82 3.54 0.30
CA ASP A 149 -12.94 2.06 0.25
C ASP A 149 -11.89 1.36 -0.64
N GLU A 150 -11.14 2.14 -1.41
CA GLU A 150 -10.10 1.64 -2.31
C GLU A 150 -8.70 2.06 -1.85
N ASN A 151 -7.67 1.42 -2.41
CA ASN A 151 -6.30 1.91 -2.24
C ASN A 151 -6.07 3.17 -3.07
N GLY A 152 -5.51 4.18 -2.43
CA GLY A 152 -4.89 5.34 -3.05
C GLY A 152 -3.37 5.26 -2.94
N LEU A 153 -2.68 5.88 -3.90
CA LEU A 153 -1.22 5.98 -3.88
C LEU A 153 -0.76 7.40 -4.20
N SER A 154 0.08 7.96 -3.33
CA SER A 154 0.65 9.29 -3.52
C SER A 154 2.17 9.23 -3.50
N HIS A 155 2.79 10.15 -4.24
CA HIS A 155 4.23 10.34 -4.26
C HIS A 155 4.54 11.81 -4.08
N ALA A 156 5.38 12.14 -3.10
CA ALA A 156 5.74 13.50 -2.74
C ALA A 156 7.24 13.61 -2.42
N PRO A 157 7.82 14.81 -2.46
CA PRO A 157 9.11 15.06 -1.81
C PRO A 157 9.06 14.66 -0.33
N ARG A 158 10.18 14.24 0.27
CA ARG A 158 10.24 13.74 1.66
C ARG A 158 9.56 14.66 2.69
N GLY A 159 9.70 15.98 2.53
CA GLY A 159 9.09 17.00 3.39
C GLY A 159 7.77 17.59 2.88
N GLY A 160 7.23 17.06 1.79
CA GLY A 160 5.92 17.45 1.28
C GLY A 160 4.78 16.91 2.15
N PRO A 161 3.56 17.44 2.00
CA PRO A 161 2.39 16.92 2.70
C PRO A 161 2.19 15.43 2.36
N GLY A 162 1.84 14.63 3.37
CA GLY A 162 1.50 13.23 3.18
C GLY A 162 0.11 13.10 2.57
N GLY A 163 0.01 12.54 1.36
CA GLY A 163 -1.24 12.12 0.71
C GLY A 163 -2.29 13.20 0.40
N PRO A 164 -3.13 13.00 -0.62
CA PRO A 164 -4.36 13.78 -0.76
C PRO A 164 -5.46 13.14 0.11
N HIS A 165 -5.91 13.86 1.11
CA HIS A 165 -7.25 13.67 1.67
C HIS A 165 -7.95 15.02 1.52
N SER A 166 -8.84 15.06 0.55
CA SER A 166 -9.74 16.18 0.27
C SER A 166 -11.07 15.57 -0.10
N LEU A 167 -11.85 15.24 0.92
CA LEU A 167 -13.25 14.88 0.73
C LEU A 167 -14.03 16.20 0.69
N ARG A 168 -14.37 16.66 -0.52
CA ARG A 168 -15.34 17.73 -0.69
C ARG A 168 -16.74 17.21 -0.47
#